data_AF-A0A920PYZ8-F1
#
_entry.id   AF-A0A920PYZ8-F1
#
_cell.length_a   1.000
_cell.length_b   1.000
_cell.length_c   1.000
_cell.angle_alpha   90.00
_cell.angle_beta   90.00
_cell.angle_gamma   90.00
#
_symmetry.space_group_name_H-M   'P 1'
#
loop_
_entity.id
_entity.type
_entity.pdbx_description
1 polymer ?
#
loop_
_entity_poly.entity_id
_entity_poly.type
_entity_poly.pdbx_seq_one_letter_code
_entity_poly.pdbx_strand_id
1 'polypeptide(L)'
;MVDGHFWVPIDDYNVMVYNWGYCYGTGGLDPEDWELRGTGNNFGTDIDVDNGFRSIRNMDNDYMIDRDVQKAETFTGIRGVNTQDRAVQESMGRIVDRSREFLGPADMAIVTTRKLLEEAANTVSDGVIHSDCT
;
A
#
# COMPACT_ATOMS: atom_id res chain seq x y z
N MET A 1 6.73 0.82 19.56
CA MET A 1 5.86 1.44 18.55
C MET A 1 4.98 0.35 17.94
N VAL A 2 3.72 0.67 17.64
CA VAL A 2 2.86 -0.11 16.75
C VAL A 2 2.54 0.81 15.59
N ASP A 3 2.75 0.33 14.38
CA ASP A 3 2.46 1.07 13.17
C ASP A 3 1.61 0.24 12.21
N GLY A 4 1.06 0.92 11.21
CA GLY A 4 0.34 0.28 10.15
C GLY A 4 0.00 1.27 9.05
N HIS A 5 -0.58 0.74 7.98
CA HIS A 5 -1.12 1.55 6.91
C HIS A 5 -2.45 1.02 6.41
N PHE A 6 -3.24 1.92 5.85
CA PHE A 6 -4.49 1.62 5.16
C PHE A 6 -4.45 2.20 3.75
N TRP A 7 -5.02 1.47 2.80
CA TRP A 7 -5.39 2.02 1.49
C TRP A 7 -6.79 2.60 1.61
N VAL A 8 -6.88 3.93 1.59
CA VAL A 8 -8.13 4.68 1.71
C VAL A 8 -8.56 5.10 0.31
N PRO A 9 -9.73 4.66 -0.18
CA PRO A 9 -10.24 5.09 -1.48
C PRO A 9 -10.43 6.62 -1.54
N ILE A 10 -9.94 7.24 -2.61
CA ILE A 10 -10.20 8.66 -2.94
C ILE A 10 -11.32 8.73 -3.97
N ASP A 11 -11.19 7.91 -5.02
CA ASP A 11 -12.14 7.72 -6.10
C ASP A 11 -12.02 6.29 -6.66
N ASP A 12 -12.71 5.99 -7.77
CA ASP A 12 -12.74 4.66 -8.38
C ASP A 12 -11.36 4.14 -8.84
N TYR A 13 -10.39 5.03 -9.04
CA TYR A 13 -9.10 4.72 -9.66
C TYR A 13 -7.89 5.07 -8.78
N ASN A 14 -8.09 5.76 -7.66
CA ASN A 14 -7.03 6.27 -6.82
C ASN A 14 -7.27 5.96 -5.35
N VAL A 15 -6.19 5.61 -4.66
CA VAL A 15 -6.15 5.34 -3.22
C VAL A 15 -5.07 6.18 -2.57
N MET A 16 -5.34 6.65 -1.35
CA MET A 16 -4.34 7.25 -0.47
C MET A 16 -3.78 6.15 0.44
N VAL A 17 -2.46 6.10 0.60
CA VAL A 17 -1.85 5.28 1.66
C VAL A 17 -1.77 6.13 2.92
N TYR A 18 -2.63 5.82 3.90
CA TYR A 18 -2.62 6.47 5.20
C TYR A 18 -1.80 5.64 6.20
N ASN A 19 -0.61 6.13 6.55
CA ASN A 19 0.26 5.51 7.55
C ASN A 19 -0.04 6.09 8.94
N TRP A 20 -0.01 5.25 9.96
CA TRP A 20 -0.18 5.66 11.35
C TRP A 20 0.84 4.94 12.24
N GLY A 21 1.18 5.58 13.35
CA GLY A 21 2.04 5.04 14.38
C GLY A 21 1.50 5.37 15.77
N TYR A 22 1.72 4.48 16.71
CA TYR A 22 1.31 4.60 18.10
C TYR A 22 2.41 4.11 19.04
N CYS A 23 2.65 4.86 20.11
CA CYS A 23 3.60 4.48 21.16
C CYS A 23 2.85 4.18 22.46
N TYR A 24 3.27 3.13 23.16
CA TYR A 24 2.79 2.88 24.51
C TYR A 24 3.60 3.71 25.52
N GLY A 25 2.90 4.38 26.44
CA GLY A 25 3.52 5.18 27.51
C GLY A 25 3.43 6.69 27.27
N THR A 26 4.13 7.47 28.10
CA THR A 26 4.02 8.95 28.13
C THR A 26 5.10 9.67 27.32
N GLY A 27 6.04 8.92 26.73
CA GLY A 27 7.23 9.48 26.06
C GLY A 27 7.00 10.09 24.68
N GLY A 28 5.79 9.98 24.11
CA GLY A 28 5.56 10.29 22.70
C GLY A 28 6.25 9.29 21.76
N LEU A 29 6.09 9.49 20.45
CA LEU A 29 6.92 8.82 19.44
C LEU A 29 8.24 9.57 19.30
N ASP A 30 9.36 8.86 19.21
CA ASP A 30 10.63 9.51 18.88
C ASP A 30 10.50 10.13 17.48
N PRO A 31 11.00 11.35 17.25
CA PRO A 31 11.06 11.89 15.91
C PRO A 31 11.75 10.98 14.88
N GLU A 32 12.70 10.15 15.29
CA GLU A 32 13.34 9.19 14.39
C GLU A 32 12.43 8.01 14.05
N ASP A 33 11.46 7.66 14.91
CA ASP A 33 10.53 6.56 14.70
C ASP A 33 9.49 6.85 13.59
N TRP A 34 9.16 8.12 13.31
CA TRP A 34 8.28 8.48 12.19
C TRP A 34 9.02 8.70 10.86
N GLU A 35 10.35 8.80 10.91
CA GLU A 35 11.15 9.02 9.73
C GLU A 35 11.24 7.73 8.91
N LEU A 36 10.44 7.66 7.84
CA LEU A 36 10.38 6.56 6.86
C LEU A 36 11.63 6.51 5.95
N ARG A 37 12.81 6.86 6.50
CA ARG A 37 14.06 7.05 5.78
C ARG A 37 14.48 5.79 5.05
N GLY A 38 14.72 5.94 3.76
CA GLY A 38 15.16 4.84 2.89
C GLY A 38 14.06 3.85 2.53
N THR A 39 12.85 3.98 3.08
CA THR A 39 11.73 3.08 2.74
C THR A 39 11.09 3.42 1.39
N GLY A 40 11.21 4.67 0.91
CA GLY A 40 10.55 5.16 -0.29
C GLY A 40 9.25 5.94 -0.04
N ASN A 41 9.01 6.38 1.20
CA ASN A 41 7.82 7.15 1.60
C ASN A 41 8.15 8.47 2.33
N ASN A 42 9.40 8.95 2.29
CA ASN A 42 9.74 10.22 2.94
C ASN A 42 9.08 11.41 2.25
N PHE A 43 8.47 12.29 3.05
CA PHE A 43 7.95 13.56 2.57
C PHE A 43 9.08 14.45 2.04
N GLY A 44 8.84 15.11 0.92
CA GLY A 44 9.79 16.00 0.23
C GLY A 44 10.91 15.28 -0.53
N THR A 45 11.15 13.99 -0.29
CA THR A 45 12.19 13.21 -1.00
C THR A 45 11.63 12.12 -1.89
N ASP A 46 10.63 11.39 -1.40
CA ASP A 46 9.97 10.29 -2.14
C ASP A 46 8.50 10.62 -2.44
N ILE A 47 7.90 11.50 -1.64
CA ILE A 47 6.51 11.95 -1.76
C ILE A 47 6.48 13.48 -1.92
N ASP A 48 5.80 13.94 -2.96
CA ASP A 48 5.54 15.34 -3.26
C ASP A 48 4.32 15.83 -2.47
N VAL A 49 4.58 16.50 -1.34
CA VAL A 49 3.54 17.00 -0.42
C VAL A 49 2.77 18.19 -0.99
N ASP A 50 3.37 18.96 -1.90
CA ASP A 50 2.74 20.12 -2.53
C ASP A 50 1.83 19.69 -3.69
N ASN A 51 2.06 18.51 -4.25
CA ASN A 51 1.27 17.92 -5.32
C ASN A 51 0.42 16.74 -4.83
N GLY A 52 -0.37 16.97 -3.79
CA GLY A 52 -1.39 16.01 -3.33
C GLY A 52 -0.81 14.70 -2.79
N PHE A 53 0.40 14.73 -2.22
CA PHE A 53 1.09 13.55 -1.67
C PHE A 53 1.41 12.47 -2.71
N ARG A 54 1.59 12.87 -3.97
CA ARG A 54 1.95 11.94 -5.04
C ARG A 54 3.37 11.44 -4.88
N SER A 55 3.62 10.16 -5.15
CA SER A 55 4.98 9.62 -5.17
C SER A 55 5.80 10.22 -6.31
N ILE A 56 7.03 10.65 -6.01
CA ILE A 56 7.97 11.20 -6.98
C ILE A 56 8.42 10.10 -7.96
N ARG A 57 8.69 8.89 -7.45
CA ARG A 57 8.95 7.69 -8.26
C ARG A 57 7.64 6.95 -8.47
N ASN A 58 7.18 6.89 -9.72
CA ASN A 58 5.86 6.37 -10.09
C ASN A 58 5.90 5.78 -11.51
N MET A 59 4.78 5.22 -11.95
CA MET A 59 4.68 4.60 -13.27
C MET A 59 5.09 5.51 -14.44
N ASP A 60 4.86 6.82 -14.38
CA ASP A 60 5.17 7.75 -15.48
C ASP A 60 6.67 7.92 -15.73
N ASN A 61 7.51 7.60 -14.74
CA ASN A 61 8.96 7.71 -14.82
C ASN A 61 9.68 6.37 -14.58
N ASP A 62 8.98 5.25 -14.82
CA ASP A 62 9.50 3.88 -14.62
C ASP A 62 10.11 3.71 -13.22
N TYR A 63 9.50 4.38 -12.22
CA TYR A 63 9.93 4.42 -10.82
C TYR A 63 11.39 4.87 -10.63
N MET A 64 11.94 5.61 -11.60
CA MET A 64 13.35 5.99 -11.68
C MET A 64 14.30 4.80 -11.52
N ILE A 65 14.00 3.69 -12.18
CA ILE A 65 14.85 2.50 -12.15
C ILE A 65 16.27 2.81 -12.60
N ASP A 66 17.25 2.39 -11.79
CA ASP A 66 18.67 2.47 -12.13
C ASP A 66 19.13 1.11 -12.65
N ARG A 67 19.50 1.05 -13.93
CA ARG A 67 19.87 -0.21 -14.60
C ARG A 67 21.28 -0.68 -14.24
N ASP A 68 22.18 0.21 -13.85
CA ASP A 68 23.50 -0.17 -13.37
C ASP A 68 23.39 -0.80 -11.98
N VAL A 69 22.59 -0.20 -11.09
CA VAL A 69 22.23 -0.76 -9.78
C VAL A 69 21.45 -2.07 -9.93
N GLN A 70 20.51 -2.15 -10.88
CA GLN A 70 19.75 -3.37 -11.16
C GLN A 70 20.68 -4.54 -11.53
N LYS A 71 21.72 -4.24 -12.29
CA LYS A 71 22.67 -5.23 -12.79
C LYS A 71 23.68 -5.65 -11.72
N ALA A 72 24.10 -4.73 -10.87
CA ALA A 72 25.26 -4.92 -10.01
C ALA A 72 24.93 -5.08 -8.51
N GLU A 73 23.79 -4.57 -8.03
CA GLU A 73 23.55 -4.39 -6.59
C GLU A 73 22.20 -4.94 -6.11
N THR A 74 21.09 -4.59 -6.77
CA THR A 74 19.74 -5.01 -6.35
C THR A 74 18.97 -5.60 -7.53
N PHE A 75 18.05 -6.54 -7.29
CA PHE A 75 17.29 -7.16 -8.39
C PHE A 75 16.37 -6.19 -9.15
N THR A 76 15.89 -5.15 -8.46
CA THR A 76 14.92 -4.21 -9.03
C THR A 76 15.58 -2.96 -9.60
N GLY A 77 16.69 -2.49 -9.04
CA GLY A 77 17.25 -1.17 -9.37
C GLY A 77 16.39 0.00 -8.90
N ILE A 78 15.33 -0.26 -8.12
CA ILE A 78 14.39 0.75 -7.64
C ILE A 78 14.69 1.06 -6.18
N ARG A 79 14.86 2.36 -5.88
CA ARG A 79 15.19 2.82 -4.53
C ARG A 79 13.97 2.77 -3.61
N GLY A 80 14.14 2.10 -2.47
CA GLY A 80 13.15 2.03 -1.38
C GLY A 80 12.17 0.86 -1.56
N VAL A 81 11.97 0.09 -0.49
CA VAL A 81 11.12 -1.12 -0.50
C VAL A 81 9.67 -0.79 -0.83
N ASN A 82 9.12 0.29 -0.28
CA ASN A 82 7.74 0.72 -0.57
C ASN A 82 7.58 1.16 -2.03
N THR A 83 8.63 1.74 -2.63
CA THR A 83 8.62 2.08 -4.06
C THR A 83 8.63 0.81 -4.91
N GLN A 84 9.38 -0.22 -4.52
CA GLN A 84 9.42 -1.51 -5.21
C GLN A 84 8.05 -2.20 -5.16
N ASP A 85 7.44 -2.26 -3.98
CA ASP A 85 6.12 -2.86 -3.80
C ASP A 85 5.05 -2.10 -4.59
N ARG A 86 5.08 -0.76 -4.55
CA ARG A 86 4.21 0.10 -5.37
C ARG A 86 4.38 -0.19 -6.86
N ALA A 87 5.61 -0.34 -7.33
CA ALA A 87 5.88 -0.63 -8.74
C ALA A 87 5.22 -1.92 -9.22
N VAL A 88 5.31 -2.98 -8.41
CA VAL A 88 4.64 -4.26 -8.70
C VAL A 88 3.11 -4.12 -8.61
N GLN A 89 2.61 -3.42 -7.60
CA GLN A 89 1.17 -3.20 -7.41
C GLN A 89 0.54 -2.44 -8.58
N GLU A 90 1.12 -1.30 -8.97
CA GLU A 90 0.65 -0.46 -10.06
C GLU A 90 0.80 -1.14 -11.43
N SER A 91 1.78 -2.03 -11.61
CA SER A 91 1.99 -2.76 -12.86
C SER A 91 0.85 -3.70 -13.26
N MET A 92 0.00 -4.12 -12.31
CA MET A 92 -1.18 -4.92 -12.61
C MET A 92 -2.28 -4.12 -13.33
N GLY A 93 -2.15 -2.79 -13.37
CA GLY A 93 -3.16 -1.86 -13.86
C GLY A 93 -4.04 -1.30 -12.75
N ARG A 94 -4.71 -0.17 -13.03
CA ARG A 94 -5.52 0.56 -12.04
C ARG A 94 -6.64 -0.28 -11.41
N ILE A 95 -7.34 -1.07 -12.23
CA ILE A 95 -8.34 -2.05 -11.78
C ILE A 95 -8.03 -3.36 -12.47
N VAL A 96 -7.71 -4.38 -11.68
CA VAL A 96 -7.26 -5.68 -12.18
C VAL A 96 -8.47 -6.62 -12.30
N ASP A 97 -8.65 -7.26 -13.45
CA ASP A 97 -9.63 -8.34 -13.62
C ASP A 97 -9.15 -9.60 -12.88
N ARG A 98 -9.66 -9.80 -11.66
CA ARG A 98 -9.29 -10.90 -10.77
C ARG A 98 -9.95 -12.24 -11.16
N SER A 99 -10.88 -12.27 -12.12
CA SER A 99 -11.54 -13.52 -12.56
C SER A 99 -10.57 -14.50 -13.25
N ARG A 100 -9.42 -13.99 -13.67
CA ARG A 100 -8.36 -14.72 -14.38
C ARG A 100 -7.21 -15.17 -13.48
N GLU A 101 -7.26 -14.87 -12.19
CA GLU A 101 -6.22 -15.27 -11.24
C GLU A 101 -6.30 -16.75 -10.88
N PHE A 102 -5.14 -17.40 -10.80
CA PHE A 102 -5.03 -18.77 -10.32
C PHE A 102 -4.29 -18.78 -8.98
N LEU A 103 -5.06 -18.78 -7.88
CA LEU A 103 -4.52 -18.75 -6.52
C LEU A 103 -4.17 -20.16 -6.04
N GLY A 104 -2.95 -20.32 -5.53
CA GLY A 104 -2.44 -21.59 -5.02
C GLY A 104 -2.66 -21.76 -3.51
N PRO A 105 -2.19 -22.88 -2.93
CA PRO A 105 -2.33 -23.14 -1.49
C PRO A 105 -1.64 -22.10 -0.59
N ALA A 106 -0.63 -21.38 -1.08
CA ALA A 106 0.03 -20.30 -0.32
C ALA A 106 -0.83 -19.04 -0.21
N ASP A 107 -1.85 -18.89 -1.06
CA ASP A 107 -2.70 -17.70 -1.16
C ASP A 107 -3.97 -17.80 -0.32
N MET A 108 -4.05 -18.75 0.61
CA MET A 108 -5.26 -18.99 1.42
C MET A 108 -5.71 -17.77 2.22
N ALA A 109 -4.78 -16.95 2.69
CA ALA A 109 -5.10 -15.68 3.33
C ALA A 109 -5.84 -14.73 2.36
N ILE A 110 -5.34 -14.59 1.12
CA ILE A 110 -5.96 -13.76 0.07
C ILE A 110 -7.36 -14.27 -0.24
N VAL A 111 -7.52 -15.59 -0.45
CA VAL A 111 -8.83 -16.21 -0.71
C VAL A 111 -9.81 -15.92 0.42
N THR A 112 -9.36 -16.05 1.67
CA THR A 112 -10.22 -15.88 2.85
C THR A 112 -10.64 -14.42 3.01
N THR A 113 -9.69 -13.48 2.92
CA THR A 113 -9.96 -12.05 3.02
C THR A 113 -10.92 -11.58 1.92
N ARG A 114 -10.76 -12.05 0.68
CA ARG A 114 -11.68 -11.67 -0.42
C ARG A 114 -13.10 -12.14 -0.17
N LYS A 115 -13.30 -13.38 0.30
CA LYS A 115 -14.63 -13.88 0.66
C LYS A 115 -15.30 -13.04 1.74
N LEU A 116 -14.55 -12.70 2.79
CA LEU A 116 -15.06 -11.84 3.87
C LEU A 116 -15.49 -10.46 3.37
N LEU A 117 -14.71 -9.86 2.45
CA LEU A 117 -15.03 -8.57 1.86
C LEU A 117 -16.25 -8.64 0.93
N GLU A 118 -16.37 -9.69 0.12
CA GLU A 118 -17.54 -9.93 -0.74
C GLU A 118 -18.81 -10.13 0.08
N GLU A 119 -18.75 -10.92 1.16
CA GLU A 119 -19.87 -11.13 2.09
C GLU A 119 -20.30 -9.81 2.77
N ALA A 120 -19.32 -9.01 3.24
CA ALA A 120 -19.59 -7.71 3.83
C ALA A 120 -20.24 -6.74 2.82
N ALA A 121 -19.75 -6.71 1.58
CA ALA A 121 -20.34 -5.88 0.53
C ALA A 121 -21.78 -6.28 0.20
N ASN A 122 -22.07 -7.58 0.10
CA ASN A 122 -23.42 -8.10 -0.12
C ASN A 122 -24.35 -7.77 1.05
N THR A 123 -23.88 -7.93 2.29
CA THR A 123 -24.65 -7.62 3.50
C THR A 123 -25.11 -6.16 3.51
N VAL A 124 -24.20 -5.22 3.19
CA VAL A 124 -24.52 -3.79 3.09
C VAL A 124 -25.49 -3.53 1.93
N SER A 125 -25.27 -4.15 0.77
CA SER A 125 -26.14 -4.01 -0.42
C SER A 125 -27.58 -4.48 -0.15
N ASP A 126 -27.73 -5.57 0.60
CA ASP A 126 -29.03 -6.15 0.94
C ASP A 126 -29.74 -5.40 2.07
N GLY A 127 -29.11 -4.37 2.65
CA GLY A 127 -29.66 -3.60 3.77
C GLY A 127 -29.73 -4.39 5.08
N VAL A 128 -28.97 -5.48 5.19
CA VAL A 128 -28.94 -6.33 6.38
C VAL A 128 -27.96 -5.72 7.38
N ILE A 129 -28.48 -5.20 8.49
CA ILE A 129 -27.65 -4.81 9.64
C ILE A 129 -27.56 -6.03 10.54
N HIS A 130 -26.37 -6.63 10.67
CA HIS A 130 -26.15 -7.61 11.72
C HIS A 130 -26.23 -6.89 13.07
N SER A 131 -27.26 -7.23 13.86
CA SER A 131 -27.53 -6.66 15.19
C SER A 131 -26.47 -6.99 16.25
N ASP A 132 -25.52 -7.86 15.90
CA ASP A 132 -24.62 -8.49 16.86
C ASP A 132 -23.21 -7.92 16.66
N CYS A 133 -23.06 -6.64 16.95
CA CYS A 133 -21.77 -6.02 17.24
C CYS A 133 -21.76 -5.62 18.72
N THR A 134 -21.60 -6.63 19.58
CA THR A 134 -21.23 -6.50 21.00
C THR A 134 -20.04 -7.39 21.28
#